data_AF-A0A1V4DIN6-F1
#
_entry.id   AF-A0A1V4DIN6-F1
#
_cell.length_a   1.000
_cell.length_b   1.000
_cell.length_c   1.000
_cell.angle_alpha   90.00
_cell.angle_beta   90.00
_cell.angle_gamma   90.00
#
_symmetry.space_group_name_H-M   'P 1'
#
loop_
_entity.id
_entity.type
_entity.pdbx_description
1 polymer ?
#
loop_
_entity_poly.entity_id
_entity_poly.type
_entity_poly.pdbx_seq_one_letter_code
_entity_poly.pdbx_strand_id
1 'polypeptide(L)' 'MKTFRKYQEEIKNTFETSYSNGPLECMNNHIKVIKRNAYGMRSFYNFKLRIAICLKKSVFKTPKKI' A
#
# COMPACT_ATOMS: atom_id res chain seq x y z
N MET A 1 -16.93 21.01 9.11
CA MET A 1 -16.70 20.39 10.44
C MET A 1 -17.26 18.96 10.62
N LYS A 2 -18.13 18.43 9.75
CA LYS A 2 -18.72 17.08 9.93
C LYS A 2 -17.68 15.94 9.91
N THR A 3 -16.71 16.01 9.00
CA THR A 3 -15.65 15.00 8.85
C THR A 3 -14.74 14.92 10.08
N PHE A 4 -14.33 16.05 10.64
CA PHE A 4 -13.47 16.07 11.83
C PHE A 4 -14.15 15.45 13.06
N ARG A 5 -15.44 15.76 13.28
CA ARG A 5 -16.23 15.13 14.34
C ARG A 5 -16.42 13.62 14.13
N LYS A 6 -16.53 13.18 12.88
CA LYS A 6 -16.67 11.76 12.53
C LYS A 6 -15.41 10.95 12.85
N TYR A 7 -14.23 11.52 12.62
CA TYR A 7 -12.94 10.82 12.77
C TYR A 7 -12.17 11.20 14.04
N GLN A 8 -12.85 11.81 15.02
CA GLN A 8 -12.21 12.34 16.22
C GLN A 8 -11.57 11.25 17.08
N GLU A 9 -12.19 10.07 17.12
CA GLU A 9 -11.70 8.93 17.89
C GLU A 9 -10.43 8.33 17.27
N GLU A 10 -10.41 8.19 15.94
CA GLU A 10 -9.22 7.73 15.21
C GLU A 10 -8.06 8.72 15.37
N ILE A 11 -8.34 10.03 15.33
CA ILE A 11 -7.33 11.06 15.62
C ILE A 11 -6.76 10.88 17.02
N LYS A 12 -7.59 10.65 18.05
CA LYS A 12 -7.11 10.37 19.42
C LYS A 12 -6.23 9.12 19.46
N ASN A 13 -6.66 8.05 18.79
CA ASN A 13 -5.91 6.79 18.72
C ASN A 13 -4.53 6.97 18.07
N THR A 14 -4.36 7.88 17.09
CA THR A 14 -3.03 8.14 16.50
C THR A 14 -2.01 8.72 17.47
N PHE A 15 -2.44 9.39 18.54
CA PHE A 15 -1.53 9.89 19.58
C PHE A 15 -1.19 8.84 20.62
N GLU A 16 -2.06 7.85 20.81
CA GLU A 16 -1.90 6.79 21.81
C GLU A 16 -1.12 5.58 21.24
N THR A 17 -1.21 5.34 19.93
CA THR A 17 -0.49 4.25 19.27
C THR A 17 0.87 4.68 18.72
N SER A 18 1.85 3.79 18.81
CA SER A 18 3.18 3.96 18.20
C SER A 18 3.20 3.67 16.70
N TYR A 19 2.05 3.32 16.10
CA TYR A 19 1.95 3.00 14.69
C TYR A 19 1.98 4.28 13.85
N SER A 20 2.87 4.30 12.85
CA SER A 20 2.95 5.38 11.88
C SER A 20 2.37 4.95 10.53
N ASN A 21 1.70 5.89 9.85
CA ASN A 21 1.26 5.71 8.47
C ASN A 21 2.42 5.73 7.46
N GLY A 22 3.64 6.09 7.89
CA GLY A 22 4.82 6.27 7.03
C GLY A 22 5.12 5.10 6.09
N PRO A 23 5.15 3.83 6.56
CA PRO A 23 5.35 2.68 5.69
C PRO A 23 4.26 2.53 4.62
N LEU A 24 3.00 2.82 4.96
CA LEU A 24 1.87 2.74 4.04
C LEU A 24 1.93 3.85 2.98
N GLU A 25 2.29 5.07 3.39
CA GLU A 25 2.50 6.20 2.49
C GLU A 25 3.67 5.97 1.53
N CYS A 26 4.80 5.45 2.03
CA CYS A 26 5.96 5.09 1.23
C CYS A 26 5.58 4.07 0.14
N MET A 27 4.86 3.01 0.52
CA MET A 27 4.39 2.00 -0.42
C MET A 27 3.41 2.58 -1.46
N ASN A 28 2.47 3.44 -1.03
CA ASN A 28 1.54 4.10 -1.93
C ASN A 28 2.25 5.01 -2.93
N ASN A 29 3.30 5.73 -2.51
CA ASN A 29 4.11 6.55 -3.41
C ASN A 29 4.85 5.70 -4.46
N HIS A 30 5.48 4.59 -4.04
CA HIS A 30 6.13 3.66 -4.96
C HIS A 30 5.14 3.11 -6.01
N ILE A 31 3.94 2.70 -5.58
CA ILE A 31 2.90 2.21 -6.51
C ILE A 31 2.47 3.31 -7.50
N LYS A 32 2.31 4.56 -7.03
CA LYS A 32 1.99 5.70 -7.92
C LYS A 32 3.07 5.94 -8.96
N VAL A 33 4.36 5.84 -8.58
CA VAL A 33 5.49 5.95 -9.52
C VAL A 33 5.46 4.82 -10.55
N ILE A 34 5.26 3.57 -10.10
CA ILE A 34 5.16 2.41 -11.00
C ILE A 34 3.98 2.58 -11.98
N LYS A 35 2.83 3.08 -11.51
CA LYS A 35 1.66 3.37 -12.34
C LYS A 35 1.97 4.42 -13.41
N ARG A 36 2.69 5.49 -13.06
CA ARG A 36 3.08 6.54 -14.02
C ARG A 36 4.03 6.01 -15.09
N ASN A 37 4.99 5.17 -14.69
CA ASN A 37 5.95 4.51 -15.58
C ASN A 37 5.38 3.30 -16.35
N ALA A 38 4.09 2.99 -16.18
CA ALA A 38 3.45 1.83 -16.80
C ALA A 38 2.77 2.16 -18.14
N TYR A 39 2.69 3.44 -18.54
CA TYR A 39 2.16 3.91 -19.84
C TYR A 39 0.97 3.09 -20.38
N GLY A 40 -0.03 2.82 -19.53
CA GLY A 40 -1.25 2.13 -19.95
C GLY A 40 -1.16 0.60 -20.04
N MET A 41 -0.36 -0.06 -19.18
CA MET A 41 -0.39 -1.53 -19.02
C MET A 41 -1.82 -2.08 -19.13
N ARG A 42 -2.07 -2.85 -20.21
CA ARG A 42 -3.41 -3.32 -20.59
C ARG A 42 -3.98 -4.37 -19.63
N SER A 43 -3.11 -5.12 -18.95
CA SER A 43 -3.49 -6.15 -17.98
C SER A 43 -3.19 -5.72 -16.56
N PHE A 44 -4.23 -5.69 -15.72
CA PHE A 44 -4.09 -5.45 -14.29
C PHE A 44 -3.27 -6.54 -13.58
N TYR A 45 -3.32 -7.77 -14.09
CA TYR A 45 -2.50 -8.87 -13.58
C TYR A 45 -1.00 -8.55 -13.73
N ASN A 46 -0.59 -8.10 -14.92
CA ASN A 46 0.79 -7.71 -15.17
C ASN A 46 1.20 -6.52 -14.29
N PHE A 47 0.30 -5.57 -14.06
CA PHE A 47 0.56 -4.43 -13.17
C PHE A 47 0.83 -4.87 -11.73
N LYS A 48 0.02 -5.81 -11.19
CA LYS A 48 0.24 -6.41 -9.87
C LYS A 48 1.57 -7.16 -9.80
N LEU A 49 1.90 -7.93 -10.83
CA LEU A 49 3.17 -8.66 -10.90
C LEU A 49 4.36 -7.70 -10.87
N ARG A 50 4.30 -6.61 -11.64
CA ARG A 50 5.34 -5.57 -11.66
C ARG A 50 5.50 -4.90 -10.29
N ILE A 51 4.40 -4.53 -9.63
CA ILE A 51 4.44 -3.98 -8.26
C ILE A 51 5.13 -4.95 -7.31
N ALA A 52 4.78 -6.23 -7.36
CA ALA A 52 5.32 -7.21 -6.43
C ALA A 52 6.82 -7.48 -6.65
N ILE A 53 7.27 -7.52 -7.91
CA ILE A 53 8.70 -7.58 -8.26
C ILE A 53 9.43 -6.34 -7.73
N CYS A 54 8.92 -5.13 -8.00
CA CYS A 54 9.55 -3.88 -7.55
C CYS A 54 9.62 -3.76 -6.02
N LEU A 55 8.60 -4.25 -5.31
CA LEU A 55 8.56 -4.25 -3.85
C LEU A 55 9.27 -5.46 -3.23
N LYS A 56 9.95 -6.31 -4.04
CA LYS A 56 10.61 -7.55 -3.61
C LYS A 56 9.72 -8.45 -2.74
N LYS A 57 8.40 -8.39 -2.95
CA LYS A 57 7.46 -9.31 -2.28
C LYS A 57 7.46 -10.61 -3.06
N SER A 58 7.69 -11.74 -2.39
CA SER A 58 7.59 -13.05 -3.01
C SER A 58 6.15 -13.29 -3.49
N VAL A 59 5.88 -13.10 -4.78
CA VAL A 59 4.60 -13.47 -5.41
C VAL A 59 4.40 -14.98 -5.33
N PHE A 60 5.51 -15.70 -5.48
CA PHE A 60 5.62 -17.12 -5.20
C PHE A 60 5.88 -17.28 -3.70
N LYS A 61 4.82 -17.26 -2.89
CA LYS A 61 4.93 -17.96 -1.61
C LYS A 61 5.12 -19.42 -1.98
N THR A 62 6.27 -19.99 -1.67
CA THR A 62 6.39 -21.45 -1.60
C THR A 62 5.21 -21.94 -0.76
N PRO A 63 4.44 -22.95 -1.22
CA PRO A 63 3.37 -23.49 -0.39
C PRO A 63 3.98 -23.83 0.96
N LYS A 64 3.35 -23.36 2.05
CA LYS A 64 3.75 -23.79 3.39
C LYS A 64 3.68 -25.32 3.36
N LYS A 65 4.82 -25.99 3.46
CA LYS A 65 4.84 -27.42 3.74
C LYS A 65 4.09 -27.57 5.06
N ILE A 66 2.96 -28.27 5.00
CA ILE A 66 2.28 -28.81 6.16
C ILE A 66 3.25 -29.76 6.86
#